data_AF-A0A8H4PAD0-F1
#
_entry.id   AF-A0A8H4PAD0-F1
#
_cell.length_a   1.000
_cell.length_b   1.000
_cell.length_c   1.000
_cell.angle_alpha   90.00
_cell.angle_beta   90.00
_cell.angle_gamma   90.00
#
_symmetry.space_group_name_H-M   'P 1'
#
loop_
_entity.id
_entity.type
_entity.pdbx_description
1 polymer ?
#
loop_
_entity_poly.entity_id
_entity_poly.type
_entity_poly.pdbx_seq_one_letter_code
_entity_poly.pdbx_strand_id
1 'polypeptide(L)'
;MATLVEASLVPPFLESADGPMSGSADLSAVYNGLGDVYDVSQRIEASPEAIPALARLLASHGLSSSFDIRLVHKHFDIGDGEKVVAFDGENVRVSVVCKDGEPPLDQLHKHGIQPTPNATVMPTDFLVTKEGEVVPYEFGYMPMTSTPTIPTEFLRQWNSVLR
;
A
#
# COMPACT_ATOMS: atom_id res chain seq x y z
N MET A 1 -16.12 2.34 -3.29
CA MET A 1 -14.67 2.40 -3.01
C MET A 1 -14.18 0.98 -2.87
N ALA A 2 -13.35 0.56 -3.81
CA ALA A 2 -12.56 -0.66 -3.77
C ALA A 2 -11.38 -0.44 -2.81
N THR A 3 -10.94 -1.46 -2.08
CA THR A 3 -9.76 -1.40 -1.23
C THR A 3 -8.72 -2.32 -1.79
N LEU A 4 -7.49 -1.84 -1.89
CA LEU A 4 -6.43 -2.54 -2.58
C LEU A 4 -5.78 -3.64 -1.72
N VAL A 5 -5.39 -4.75 -2.36
CA VAL A 5 -4.50 -5.77 -1.79
C VAL A 5 -3.36 -5.84 -2.79
N GLU A 6 -2.26 -5.18 -2.45
CA GLU A 6 -1.11 -5.12 -3.33
C GLU A 6 -0.14 -6.26 -3.03
N ALA A 7 0.47 -6.78 -4.10
CA ALA A 7 1.52 -7.80 -4.03
C ALA A 7 2.84 -7.09 -3.96
N SER A 8 3.47 -7.10 -2.80
CA SER A 8 4.87 -6.72 -2.71
C SER A 8 5.75 -7.96 -2.63
N LEU A 9 6.63 -8.10 -3.61
CA LEU A 9 7.78 -9.01 -3.54
C LEU A 9 8.85 -8.36 -2.66
N VAL A 10 8.60 -8.21 -1.35
CA VAL A 10 9.59 -7.67 -0.39
C VAL A 10 10.63 -8.76 -0.06
N PRO A 11 11.95 -8.48 -0.16
CA PRO A 11 12.99 -9.36 0.39
C PRO A 11 12.94 -9.44 1.93
N PRO A 12 13.56 -10.46 2.55
CA PRO A 12 13.31 -10.81 3.96
C PRO A 12 14.19 -9.97 4.90
N PHE A 13 13.63 -8.96 5.59
CA PHE A 13 14.28 -8.38 6.77
C PHE A 13 13.25 -7.78 7.74
N LEU A 14 12.53 -8.65 8.45
CA LEU A 14 12.01 -8.34 9.79
C LEU A 14 12.09 -9.62 10.63
N GLU A 15 13.30 -9.98 11.05
CA GLU A 15 13.47 -10.92 12.16
C GLU A 15 13.09 -10.23 13.47
N SER A 16 12.16 -10.86 14.18
CA SER A 16 11.89 -10.75 15.63
C SER A 16 11.38 -9.42 16.19
N ALA A 17 10.11 -9.40 16.55
CA ALA A 17 9.63 -8.64 17.70
C ALA A 17 8.62 -9.49 18.49
N ASP A 18 9.15 -10.31 19.42
CA ASP A 18 8.35 -10.91 20.48
C ASP A 18 7.78 -9.80 21.39
N GLY A 19 6.46 -9.60 21.36
CA GLY A 19 5.77 -8.69 22.27
C GLY A 19 4.27 -8.57 21.97
N PRO A 20 3.41 -8.45 23.00
CA PRO A 20 1.97 -8.37 22.79
C PRO A 20 1.60 -7.03 22.12
N MET A 21 1.23 -7.08 20.84
CA MET A 21 0.44 -6.11 20.07
C MET A 21 0.51 -4.63 20.54
N SER A 22 1.67 -4.01 20.37
CA SER A 22 1.84 -2.55 20.38
C SER A 22 3.11 -2.19 19.60
N GLY A 23 3.02 -2.22 18.27
CA GLY A 23 4.08 -1.74 17.41
C GLY A 23 3.46 -1.34 16.09
N SER A 24 3.25 -0.04 15.87
CA SER A 24 3.20 0.43 14.49
C SER A 24 4.53 0.01 13.89
N ALA A 25 4.54 -0.93 12.95
CA ALA A 25 5.69 -1.07 12.07
C ALA A 25 6.06 0.34 11.61
N ASP A 26 7.33 0.70 11.76
CA ASP A 26 7.80 2.01 11.32
C ASP A 26 7.51 2.12 9.83
N LEU A 27 6.50 2.92 9.49
CA LEU A 27 6.02 3.07 8.12
C LEU A 27 7.14 3.57 7.21
N SER A 28 8.06 4.37 7.75
CA SER A 28 9.23 4.83 7.02
C SER A 28 10.15 3.66 6.67
N ALA A 29 10.42 2.74 7.61
CA ALA A 29 11.20 1.55 7.37
C ALA A 29 10.53 0.61 6.34
N VAL A 30 9.22 0.43 6.42
CA VAL A 30 8.45 -0.39 5.46
C VAL A 30 8.52 0.22 4.05
N TYR A 31 8.21 1.51 3.91
CA TYR A 31 8.22 2.21 2.63
C TYR A 31 9.63 2.27 2.03
N ASN A 32 10.63 2.66 2.83
CA ASN A 32 12.02 2.79 2.39
C ASN A 32 12.67 1.43 2.10
N GLY A 33 12.13 0.33 2.62
CA GLY A 33 12.58 -1.03 2.33
C GLY A 33 12.10 -1.58 0.98
N LEU A 34 11.18 -0.88 0.30
CA LEU A 34 10.71 -1.29 -1.02
C LEU A 34 11.79 -1.09 -2.09
N GLY A 35 11.76 -1.99 -3.09
CA GLY A 35 12.64 -1.89 -4.25
C GLY A 35 12.28 -0.67 -5.10
N ASP A 36 13.22 -0.26 -5.96
CA ASP A 36 12.90 0.66 -7.03
C ASP A 36 12.13 -0.04 -8.17
N VAL A 37 11.50 0.75 -9.03
CA VAL A 37 10.62 0.25 -10.10
C VAL A 37 11.34 -0.67 -11.09
N TYR A 38 12.63 -0.49 -11.31
CA TYR A 38 13.41 -1.27 -12.27
C TYR A 38 13.70 -2.67 -11.72
N ASP A 39 14.10 -2.75 -10.45
CA ASP A 39 14.35 -4.01 -9.76
C ASP A 39 13.08 -4.85 -9.65
N VAL A 40 11.95 -4.22 -9.38
CA VAL A 40 10.67 -4.93 -9.25
C VAL A 40 10.17 -5.45 -10.60
N SER A 41 10.36 -4.70 -11.68
CA SER A 41 9.96 -5.12 -13.03
C SER A 41 10.67 -6.42 -13.47
N GLN A 42 11.98 -6.54 -13.20
CA GLN A 42 12.74 -7.75 -13.53
C GLN A 42 12.25 -9.00 -12.78
N ARG A 43 11.72 -8.82 -11.57
CA ARG A 43 11.19 -9.96 -10.78
C ARG A 43 9.89 -10.52 -11.34
N ILE A 44 9.04 -9.70 -11.95
CA ILE A 44 7.88 -10.23 -12.69
C ILE A 44 8.33 -11.03 -13.89
N GLU A 45 9.30 -10.51 -14.64
CA GLU A 45 9.79 -11.20 -15.84
C GLU A 45 10.33 -12.59 -15.51
N ALA A 46 10.91 -12.76 -14.32
CA ALA A 46 11.36 -14.05 -13.80
C ALA A 46 10.22 -15.00 -13.37
N SER A 47 8.99 -14.49 -13.19
CA SER A 47 7.82 -15.21 -12.66
C SER A 47 6.54 -14.94 -13.48
N PRO A 48 6.49 -15.30 -14.77
CA PRO A 48 5.41 -14.91 -15.68
C PRO A 48 4.01 -15.44 -15.29
N GLU A 49 3.94 -16.53 -14.52
CA GLU A 49 2.68 -17.14 -14.09
C GLU A 49 2.10 -16.52 -12.81
N ALA A 50 2.86 -15.68 -12.10
CA ALA A 50 2.44 -15.13 -10.81
C ALA A 50 1.20 -14.24 -10.95
N ILE A 51 1.21 -13.27 -11.87
CA ILE A 51 0.09 -12.34 -12.06
C ILE A 51 -1.21 -13.08 -12.47
N PRO A 52 -1.20 -13.97 -13.48
CA PRO A 52 -2.39 -14.77 -13.81
C PRO A 52 -2.90 -15.61 -12.64
N ALA A 53 -2.02 -16.21 -11.83
CA ALA A 53 -2.41 -17.01 -10.67
C ALA A 53 -3.06 -16.16 -9.58
N LEU A 54 -2.51 -14.99 -9.27
CA LEU A 54 -3.08 -14.03 -8.32
C LEU A 54 -4.43 -13.49 -8.81
N ALA A 55 -4.58 -13.22 -10.11
CA ALA A 55 -5.84 -12.73 -10.67
C ALA A 55 -6.96 -13.77 -10.52
N ARG A 56 -6.65 -15.05 -10.77
CA ARG A 56 -7.59 -16.16 -10.55
C ARG A 56 -7.96 -16.29 -9.06
N LEU A 57 -6.98 -16.09 -8.17
CA LEU A 57 -7.20 -16.13 -6.74
C LEU A 57 -8.15 -15.01 -6.26
N LEU A 58 -7.97 -13.77 -6.74
CA LEU A 58 -8.90 -12.68 -6.46
C LEU A 58 -10.33 -13.02 -6.90
N ALA A 59 -10.47 -13.60 -8.10
CA ALA A 59 -11.77 -14.01 -8.61
C ALA A 59 -12.41 -15.12 -7.78
N SER A 60 -11.65 -16.12 -7.35
CA SER A 60 -12.18 -17.25 -6.55
C SER A 60 -12.69 -16.84 -5.18
N HIS A 61 -12.19 -15.73 -4.63
CA HIS A 61 -12.65 -15.15 -3.36
C HIS A 61 -13.70 -14.04 -3.52
N GLY A 62 -14.14 -13.74 -4.76
CA GLY A 62 -15.10 -12.66 -5.01
C GLY A 62 -14.53 -11.27 -4.73
N LEU A 63 -13.21 -11.12 -4.76
CA LEU A 63 -12.49 -9.89 -4.41
C LEU A 63 -12.20 -8.99 -5.62
N SER A 64 -12.41 -9.47 -6.85
CA SER A 64 -12.07 -8.74 -8.08
C SER A 64 -12.77 -7.39 -8.28
N SER A 65 -13.91 -7.14 -7.65
CA SER A 65 -14.59 -5.84 -7.71
C SER A 65 -14.02 -4.82 -6.73
N SER A 66 -13.22 -5.30 -5.78
CA SER A 66 -12.79 -4.53 -4.63
C SER A 66 -11.28 -4.41 -4.57
N PHE A 67 -10.51 -5.31 -5.17
CA PHE A 67 -9.05 -5.39 -5.05
C PHE A 67 -8.40 -5.52 -6.44
N ASP A 68 -7.27 -4.86 -6.66
CA ASP A 68 -6.44 -5.01 -7.87
C ASP A 68 -5.06 -5.62 -7.54
N ILE A 69 -4.21 -5.87 -8.55
CA ILE A 69 -2.85 -6.38 -8.38
C ILE A 69 -1.89 -5.31 -8.89
N ARG A 70 -0.94 -4.90 -8.06
CA ARG A 70 0.07 -3.89 -8.41
C ARG A 70 1.47 -4.28 -8.02
N LEU A 71 2.42 -3.64 -8.70
CA LEU A 71 3.83 -3.66 -8.37
C LEU A 71 4.17 -2.54 -7.40
N VAL A 72 4.49 -2.94 -6.18
CA VAL A 72 4.90 -2.00 -5.15
C VAL A 72 6.36 -1.62 -5.36
N HIS A 73 6.64 -0.32 -5.34
CA HIS A 73 7.98 0.24 -5.43
C HIS A 73 7.99 1.61 -4.75
N LYS A 74 9.15 2.06 -4.27
CA LYS A 74 9.28 3.43 -3.76
C LYS A 74 9.76 4.38 -4.84
N HIS A 75 9.36 5.64 -4.73
CA HIS A 75 9.86 6.72 -5.59
C HIS A 75 10.96 7.58 -4.94
N PHE A 76 10.97 7.63 -3.61
CA PHE A 76 11.87 8.43 -2.78
C PHE A 76 11.97 7.78 -1.39
N ASP A 77 12.74 8.37 -0.47
CA ASP A 77 12.71 7.97 0.95
C ASP A 77 11.85 8.94 1.77
N ILE A 78 11.20 8.43 2.81
CA ILE A 78 10.43 9.23 3.78
C ILE A 78 11.04 9.11 5.18
N GLY A 79 10.84 10.14 6.02
CA GLY A 79 11.28 10.16 7.41
C GLY A 79 10.22 9.65 8.39
N ASP A 80 10.60 9.62 9.67
CA ASP A 80 9.71 9.20 10.75
C ASP A 80 8.45 10.08 10.83
N GLY A 81 7.28 9.43 10.97
CA GLY A 81 5.98 10.10 11.04
C GLY A 81 5.48 10.63 9.69
N GLU A 82 6.26 10.47 8.62
CA GLU A 82 5.85 10.84 7.26
C GLU A 82 5.06 9.71 6.57
N LYS A 83 4.17 10.12 5.68
CA LYS A 83 3.34 9.22 4.86
C LYS A 83 3.24 9.79 3.45
N VAL A 84 3.30 8.92 2.44
CA VAL A 84 2.94 9.30 1.08
C VAL A 84 1.42 9.28 0.97
N VAL A 85 0.83 10.44 0.68
CA VAL A 85 -0.62 10.64 0.61
C VAL A 85 -1.00 11.14 -0.77
N ALA A 86 -1.91 10.42 -1.41
CA ALA A 86 -2.53 10.83 -2.66
C ALA A 86 -3.72 11.77 -2.42
N PHE A 87 -3.73 12.87 -3.17
CA PHE A 87 -4.83 13.82 -3.24
C PHE A 87 -5.41 13.83 -4.65
N ASP A 88 -6.73 13.68 -4.75
CA ASP A 88 -7.46 13.81 -6.00
C ASP A 88 -7.84 15.28 -6.23
N GLY A 89 -7.30 15.87 -7.29
CA GLY A 89 -7.76 17.13 -7.88
C GLY A 89 -8.73 16.90 -9.02
N GLU A 90 -9.26 17.98 -9.62
CA GLU A 90 -10.29 17.89 -10.66
C GLU A 90 -9.85 17.08 -11.89
N ASN A 91 -8.56 17.16 -12.26
CA ASN A 91 -8.00 16.47 -13.43
C ASN A 91 -6.60 15.87 -13.19
N VAL A 92 -6.15 15.85 -11.94
CA VAL A 92 -4.81 15.41 -11.57
C VAL A 92 -4.86 14.73 -10.21
N ARG A 93 -4.12 13.62 -10.07
CA ARG A 93 -3.83 13.02 -8.78
C ARG A 93 -2.39 13.33 -8.42
N VAL A 94 -2.16 13.85 -7.22
CA VAL A 94 -0.82 14.21 -6.75
C VAL A 94 -0.54 13.48 -5.45
N SER A 95 0.57 12.74 -5.44
CA SER A 95 1.11 12.14 -4.22
C SER A 95 2.11 13.08 -3.58
N VAL A 96 1.90 13.41 -2.31
CA VAL A 96 2.78 14.28 -1.51
C VAL A 96 3.12 13.62 -0.19
N VAL A 97 4.21 14.06 0.43
CA VAL A 97 4.57 13.62 1.77
C VAL A 97 3.81 14.46 2.80
N CYS A 98 3.00 13.80 3.63
CA CYS A 98 2.35 14.41 4.79
C CYS A 98 3.10 13.98 6.05
N LYS A 99 3.32 14.91 6.98
CA LYS A 99 3.95 14.63 8.26
C LYS A 99 2.90 14.66 9.36
N ASP A 100 2.87 13.63 10.20
CA ASP A 100 1.95 13.52 11.34
C ASP A 100 0.47 13.65 10.96
N GLY A 101 0.11 13.34 9.71
CA GLY A 101 -1.25 13.43 9.18
C GLY A 101 -1.66 14.80 8.64
N GLU A 102 -0.77 15.79 8.68
CA GLU A 102 -1.05 17.16 8.22
C GLU A 102 -0.77 17.33 6.72
N PRO A 103 -1.75 17.73 5.89
CA PRO A 103 -1.55 18.01 4.47
C PRO A 103 -0.65 19.23 4.23
N PRO A 104 0.32 19.16 3.30
CA PRO A 104 1.15 20.31 2.95
C PRO A 104 0.38 21.31 2.05
N LEU A 105 -0.52 22.10 2.64
CA LEU A 105 -1.47 22.98 1.95
C LEU A 105 -0.81 23.89 0.90
N ASP A 106 0.34 24.49 1.22
CA ASP A 106 1.04 25.37 0.29
C ASP A 106 1.51 24.66 -0.99
N GLN A 107 1.86 23.38 -0.90
CA GLN A 107 2.23 22.57 -2.07
C GLN A 107 0.99 22.19 -2.86
N LEU A 108 -0.08 21.77 -2.18
CA LEU A 108 -1.35 21.38 -2.82
C LEU A 108 -1.99 22.55 -3.58
N HIS A 109 -2.00 23.75 -2.99
CA HIS A 109 -2.55 24.94 -3.62
C HIS A 109 -1.80 25.36 -4.89
N LYS A 110 -0.49 25.12 -5.00
CA LYS A 110 0.29 25.37 -6.23
C LYS A 110 -0.19 24.54 -7.42
N HIS A 111 -0.84 23.41 -7.14
CA HIS A 111 -1.40 22.50 -8.13
C HIS A 111 -2.92 22.62 -8.26
N GLY A 112 -3.53 23.64 -7.64
CA GLY A 112 -4.98 23.84 -7.66
C GLY A 112 -5.77 22.78 -6.87
N ILE A 113 -5.11 22.06 -5.96
CA ILE A 113 -5.75 21.02 -5.15
C ILE A 113 -6.25 21.65 -3.84
N GLN A 114 -7.53 21.46 -3.56
CA GLN A 114 -8.16 21.83 -2.29
C GLN A 114 -8.52 20.55 -1.52
N PRO A 115 -7.89 20.29 -0.37
CA PRO A 115 -8.23 19.12 0.43
C PRO A 115 -9.70 19.11 0.84
N THR A 116 -10.31 17.92 0.80
CA THR A 116 -11.71 17.74 1.21
C THR A 116 -11.87 18.15 2.67
N PRO A 117 -12.82 19.06 3.00
CA PRO A 117 -13.05 19.45 4.39
C PRO A 117 -13.42 18.25 5.27
N ASN A 118 -12.85 18.19 6.48
CA ASN A 118 -13.05 17.10 7.47
C ASN A 118 -12.62 15.70 7.01
N ALA A 119 -11.84 15.60 5.94
CA ALA A 119 -11.17 14.35 5.59
C ALA A 119 -9.95 14.11 6.49
N THR A 120 -9.49 12.86 6.50
CA THR A 120 -8.29 12.45 7.23
C THR A 120 -7.42 11.56 6.35
N VAL A 121 -6.16 11.40 6.74
CA VAL A 121 -5.24 10.47 6.09
C VAL A 121 -5.66 9.04 6.44
N MET A 122 -6.13 8.31 5.44
CA MET A 122 -6.60 6.93 5.56
C MET A 122 -5.73 6.01 4.70
N PRO A 123 -5.40 4.80 5.17
CA PRO A 123 -4.79 3.78 4.32
C PRO A 123 -5.68 3.47 3.10
N THR A 124 -5.09 3.50 1.92
CA THR A 124 -5.79 3.13 0.66
C THR A 124 -5.22 1.86 0.06
N ASP A 125 -3.93 1.62 0.28
CA ASP A 125 -3.18 0.54 -0.34
C ASP A 125 -2.34 -0.16 0.74
N PHE A 126 -2.27 -1.49 0.62
CA PHE A 126 -1.73 -2.35 1.66
C PHE A 126 -0.80 -3.41 1.08
N LEU A 127 0.30 -3.65 1.76
CA LEU A 127 1.25 -4.72 1.49
C LEU A 127 0.79 -6.00 2.18
N VAL A 128 0.88 -7.12 1.46
CA VAL A 128 0.83 -8.46 2.07
C VAL A 128 2.25 -8.92 2.39
N THR A 129 2.57 -9.12 3.67
CA THR A 129 3.88 -9.63 4.12
C THR A 129 3.99 -11.13 3.86
N LYS A 130 5.21 -11.68 3.88
CA LYS A 130 5.46 -13.14 3.70
C LYS A 130 4.81 -14.00 4.78
N GLU A 131 4.57 -13.40 5.94
CA GLU A 131 3.94 -13.95 7.12
C GLU A 131 2.41 -13.94 7.01
N GLY A 132 1.86 -13.26 5.99
CA GLY A 132 0.42 -13.18 5.73
C GLY A 132 -0.26 -12.04 6.49
N GLU A 133 0.51 -11.02 6.86
CA GLU A 133 0.00 -9.80 7.49
C GLU A 133 -0.30 -8.73 6.43
N VAL A 134 -1.19 -7.79 6.77
CA VAL A 134 -1.58 -6.67 5.91
C VAL A 134 -1.09 -5.39 6.54
N VAL A 135 -0.20 -4.67 5.87
CA VAL A 135 0.43 -3.45 6.38
C VAL A 135 0.10 -2.26 5.46
N PRO A 136 -0.41 -1.14 5.97
CA PRO A 136 -0.59 0.08 5.20
C PRO A 136 0.72 0.56 4.57
N TYR A 137 0.66 1.08 3.34
CA TYR A 137 1.85 1.60 2.67
C TYR A 137 1.59 2.92 1.94
N GLU A 138 0.50 3.02 1.18
CA GLU A 138 0.02 4.29 0.62
C GLU A 138 -1.31 4.71 1.26
N PHE A 139 -1.52 6.02 1.24
CA PHE A 139 -2.62 6.66 1.92
C PHE A 139 -3.34 7.62 0.99
N GLY A 140 -4.61 7.87 1.28
CA GLY A 140 -5.42 8.90 0.64
C GLY A 140 -5.98 9.89 1.66
N TYR A 141 -6.32 11.08 1.20
CA TYR A 141 -7.00 12.07 2.01
C TYR A 141 -8.51 12.07 1.73
N MET A 142 -9.28 11.41 2.59
CA MET A 142 -10.70 11.16 2.34
C MET A 142 -11.55 11.17 3.62
N PRO A 143 -12.90 11.31 3.51
CA PRO A 143 -13.78 11.12 4.65
C PRO A 143 -13.55 9.76 5.30
N MET A 144 -13.68 9.68 6.62
CA MET A 144 -13.46 8.43 7.34
C MET A 144 -14.47 7.37 6.89
N THR A 145 -13.97 6.28 6.30
CA THR A 145 -14.74 5.10 5.93
C THR A 145 -14.15 3.87 6.61
N SER A 146 -14.94 2.81 6.75
CA SER A 146 -14.42 1.54 7.24
C SER A 146 -13.47 0.92 6.21
N THR A 147 -12.26 0.56 6.64
CA THR A 147 -11.36 -0.30 5.85
C THR A 147 -11.98 -1.69 5.74
N PRO A 148 -12.13 -2.26 4.53
CA PRO A 148 -12.64 -3.60 4.39
C PRO A 148 -11.64 -4.64 4.88
N THR A 149 -12.19 -5.75 5.33
CA THR A 149 -11.43 -6.87 5.90
C THR A 149 -11.02 -7.83 4.80
N ILE A 150 -9.75 -8.21 4.79
CA ILE A 150 -9.20 -9.21 3.87
C ILE A 150 -9.19 -10.59 4.57
N PRO A 151 -9.75 -11.65 3.98
CA PRO A 151 -9.76 -12.97 4.61
C PRO A 151 -8.35 -13.53 4.80
N THR A 152 -8.04 -14.08 5.99
CA THR A 152 -6.75 -14.72 6.28
C THR A 152 -6.41 -15.87 5.32
N GLU A 153 -7.43 -16.63 4.90
CA GLU A 153 -7.25 -17.71 3.92
C GLU A 153 -6.74 -17.19 2.57
N PHE A 154 -7.27 -16.05 2.13
CA PHE A 154 -6.82 -15.41 0.91
C PHE A 154 -5.35 -14.98 1.02
N LEU A 155 -4.95 -14.36 2.14
CA LEU A 155 -3.56 -13.95 2.39
C LEU A 155 -2.58 -15.13 2.38
N ARG A 156 -2.99 -16.27 2.97
CA ARG A 156 -2.20 -17.49 2.96
C ARG A 156 -2.00 -18.04 1.53
N GLN A 157 -3.07 -18.08 0.74
CA GLN A 157 -3.02 -18.54 -0.65
C GLN A 157 -2.21 -17.59 -1.54
N TRP A 158 -2.33 -16.29 -1.32
CA TRP A 158 -1.57 -15.25 -1.98
C TRP A 158 -0.06 -15.46 -1.83
N ASN A 159 0.40 -15.65 -0.59
CA ASN A 159 1.81 -15.92 -0.29
C ASN A 159 2.32 -17.23 -0.90
N SER A 160 1.45 -18.23 -1.07
CA SER A 160 1.83 -19.47 -1.74
C SER A 160 2.09 -19.30 -3.24
N VAL A 161 1.53 -18.26 -3.89
CA VAL A 161 1.75 -17.98 -5.32
C VAL A 161 3.07 -17.24 -5.55
N LEU A 162 3.53 -16.47 -4.55
CA LEU A 162 4.69 -15.59 -4.66
C LEU A 162 6.01 -16.20 -4.13
N ARG A 163 5.97 -17.42 -3.58
CA ARG A 163 7.14 -18.20 -3.13
C ARG A 163 7.63 -19.12 -4.24
#